data_AF-A0A1Z5SBL8-F1
#
_entry.id   AF-A0A1Z5SBL8-F1
#
_cell.length_a   1.000
_cell.length_b   1.000
_cell.length_c   1.000
_cell.angle_alpha   90.00
_cell.angle_beta   90.00
_cell.angle_gamma   90.00
#
_symmetry.space_group_name_H-M   'P 1'
#
loop_
_entity.id
_entity.type
_entity.pdbx_description
1 polymer ?
#
loop_
_entity_poly.entity_id
_entity_poly.type
_entity_poly.pdbx_seq_one_letter_code
_entity_poly.pdbx_strand_id
1 'polypeptide(L)'
;MRAEFSQISALTAAAAHVLCFAGLAAAHALAGRGALVSDPALALRLVVVCEAPIVIAVFSYLRRDTQSCSFFKAVARGLIGLPVGAFLNAFGAIVLGAPVGIKYWIATIYWSLAMSLLTFVPAACVFGTSKIDWQNVLSHSMYVPDS
;
A
#
# COMPACT_ATOMS: atom_id res chain seq x y z
N MET A 1 -2.36 -29.34 17.07
CA MET A 1 -1.13 -28.54 17.00
C MET A 1 -1.56 -27.12 16.62
N ARG A 2 -1.65 -26.21 17.60
CA ARG A 2 -2.18 -24.86 17.42
C ARG A 2 -1.09 -24.02 16.77
N ALA A 3 -1.33 -23.53 15.55
CA ALA A 3 -0.41 -22.62 14.89
C ALA A 3 -0.23 -21.39 15.77
N GLU A 4 0.99 -21.18 16.26
CA GLU A 4 1.41 -19.96 16.92
C GLU A 4 1.36 -18.84 15.88
N PHE A 5 0.19 -18.19 15.78
CA PHE A 5 0.12 -16.87 15.19
C PHE A 5 1.07 -15.99 16.01
N SER A 6 2.23 -15.65 15.44
CA SER A 6 3.10 -14.64 16.02
C SER A 6 2.26 -13.36 16.13
N GLN A 7 1.73 -13.09 17.32
CA GLN A 7 0.95 -11.87 17.56
C GLN A 7 1.91 -10.70 17.37
N ILE A 8 1.63 -9.87 16.38
CA ILE A 8 2.30 -8.58 16.23
C ILE A 8 2.00 -7.80 17.51
N SER A 9 3.04 -7.46 18.27
CA SER A 9 2.90 -6.67 19.49
C SER A 9 2.38 -5.28 19.14
N ALA A 10 1.56 -4.70 20.01
CA ALA A 10 1.05 -3.33 19.87
C ALA A 10 2.20 -2.31 19.68
N LEU A 11 3.36 -2.57 20.28
CA LEU A 11 4.56 -1.76 20.11
C LEU A 11 5.10 -1.82 18.67
N THR A 12 5.09 -3.00 18.05
CA THR A 12 5.57 -3.18 16.67
C THR A 12 4.61 -2.52 15.68
N ALA A 13 3.30 -2.60 15.93
CA ALA A 13 2.31 -1.88 15.14
C ALA A 13 2.46 -0.35 15.30
N ALA A 14 2.65 0.14 16.54
CA ALA A 14 2.89 1.55 16.80
C ALA A 14 4.18 2.05 16.11
N ALA A 15 5.27 1.28 16.18
CA ALA A 15 6.52 1.62 15.51
C ALA A 15 6.37 1.68 13.98
N ALA A 16 5.60 0.75 13.38
CA ALA A 16 5.29 0.78 11.96
C ALA A 16 4.53 2.05 11.57
N HIS A 17 3.51 2.44 12.33
CA HIS A 17 2.77 3.69 12.09
C HIS A 17 3.66 4.93 12.26
N VAL A 18 4.54 4.96 13.26
CA VAL A 18 5.47 6.08 13.46
C VAL A 18 6.46 6.18 12.29
N LEU A 19 6.97 5.07 11.77
CA LEU A 19 7.86 5.05 10.61
C LEU A 19 7.17 5.55 9.34
N CYS A 20 5.94 5.11 9.07
CA CYS A 20 5.13 5.65 7.96
C CYS A 20 4.84 7.14 8.14
N PHE A 21 4.47 7.56 9.35
CA PHE A 21 4.21 8.99 9.61
C PHE A 21 5.48 9.84 9.41
N ALA A 22 6.63 9.34 9.81
CA ALA A 22 7.92 10.00 9.60
C ALA A 22 8.27 10.12 8.10
N GLY A 23 8.02 9.08 7.31
CA GLY A 23 8.20 9.10 5.85
C GLY A 23 7.32 10.13 5.16
N LEU A 24 6.04 10.17 5.53
CA LEU A 24 5.10 11.16 5.02
C LEU A 24 5.48 12.59 5.44
N ALA A 25 5.89 12.78 6.70
CA ALA A 25 6.36 14.07 7.20
C ALA A 25 7.62 14.55 6.45
N ALA A 26 8.56 13.64 6.17
CA ALA A 26 9.75 13.95 5.37
C ALA A 26 9.39 14.34 3.93
N ALA A 27 8.49 13.60 3.28
CA ALA A 27 8.01 13.94 1.94
C ALA A 27 7.33 15.31 1.91
N HIS A 28 6.50 15.62 2.91
CA HIS A 28 5.84 16.92 3.04
C HIS A 28 6.84 18.06 3.30
N ALA A 29 7.85 17.82 4.14
CA ALA A 29 8.91 18.80 4.40
C ALA A 29 9.74 19.10 3.15
N LEU A 30 10.03 18.08 2.33
CA LEU A 30 10.77 18.22 1.06
C LEU A 30 9.93 18.89 -0.04
N ALA A 31 8.63 18.63 -0.09
CA ALA A 31 7.74 19.24 -1.08
C ALA A 31 7.48 20.73 -0.80
N GLY A 32 7.46 21.13 0.47
CA GLY A 32 7.17 22.50 0.89
C GLY A 32 5.66 22.75 1.09
N ARG A 33 5.34 23.81 1.86
CA ARG A 33 3.95 24.14 2.20
C ARG A 33 3.14 24.48 0.95
N GLY A 34 1.97 23.85 0.82
CA GLY A 34 1.04 24.11 -0.28
C GLY A 34 1.39 23.40 -1.59
N ALA A 35 2.51 22.67 -1.67
CA ALA A 35 2.96 22.00 -2.90
C ALA A 35 1.94 21.00 -3.46
N LEU A 36 1.06 20.44 -2.62
CA LEU A 36 -0.05 19.60 -3.07
C LEU A 36 -1.06 20.34 -3.97
N VAL A 37 -1.14 21.67 -3.83
CA VAL A 37 -2.04 22.54 -4.61
C VAL A 37 -1.29 23.20 -5.77
N SER A 38 -0.06 23.66 -5.53
CA SER A 38 0.75 24.37 -6.53
C SER A 38 1.42 23.43 -7.54
N ASP A 39 1.93 22.29 -7.09
CA ASP A 39 2.56 21.26 -7.95
C ASP A 39 2.27 19.85 -7.39
N PRO A 40 1.04 19.35 -7.55
CA PRO A 40 0.62 18.06 -7.00
C PRO A 40 1.48 16.91 -7.52
N ALA A 41 1.97 16.98 -8.77
CA ALA A 41 2.76 15.92 -9.37
C ALA A 41 4.11 15.76 -8.65
N LEU A 42 4.80 16.87 -8.37
CA LEU A 42 6.06 16.84 -7.61
C LEU A 42 5.83 16.35 -6.17
N ALA A 43 4.82 16.89 -5.50
CA ALA A 43 4.53 16.53 -4.11
C ALA A 43 4.18 15.04 -3.95
N LEU A 44 3.32 14.50 -4.83
CA LEU A 44 2.96 13.08 -4.79
C LEU A 44 4.12 12.18 -5.21
N ARG A 45 4.96 12.61 -6.16
CA ARG A 45 6.17 11.87 -6.50
C ARG A 45 7.09 11.72 -5.29
N LEU A 46 7.30 12.80 -4.52
CA LEU A 46 8.12 12.74 -3.31
C LEU A 46 7.50 11.80 -2.26
N VAL A 47 6.18 11.84 -2.08
CA VAL A 47 5.47 10.89 -1.20
C VAL A 47 5.72 9.46 -1.66
N VAL A 48 5.52 9.14 -2.94
CA VAL A 48 5.73 7.77 -3.45
C VAL A 48 7.19 7.34 -3.26
N VAL A 49 8.16 8.21 -3.57
CA VAL A 49 9.59 7.87 -3.48
C VAL A 49 10.06 7.67 -2.04
N CYS A 50 9.59 8.49 -1.10
CA CYS A 50 9.96 8.39 0.31
C CYS A 50 9.20 7.25 1.02
N GLU A 51 7.91 7.13 0.75
CA GLU A 51 7.04 6.24 1.50
C GLU A 51 7.09 4.80 0.98
N ALA A 52 7.33 4.60 -0.33
CA ALA A 52 7.40 3.26 -0.92
C ALA A 52 8.42 2.33 -0.26
N PRO A 53 9.71 2.72 -0.09
CA PRO A 53 10.68 1.86 0.55
C PRO A 53 10.34 1.59 2.02
N ILE A 54 9.79 2.57 2.74
CA ILE A 54 9.43 2.45 4.16
C ILE A 54 8.29 1.43 4.31
N VAL A 55 7.19 1.63 3.59
CA VAL A 55 6.02 0.74 3.63
C VAL A 55 6.41 -0.66 3.17
N ILE A 56 7.12 -0.81 2.06
CA ILE A 56 7.53 -2.14 1.57
C ILE A 56 8.41 -2.84 2.62
N ALA A 57 9.39 -2.15 3.22
CA ALA A 57 10.29 -2.75 4.21
C ALA A 57 9.55 -3.11 5.51
N VAL A 58 8.77 -2.18 6.07
CA VAL A 58 8.05 -2.36 7.33
C VAL A 58 7.01 -3.48 7.21
N PHE A 59 6.19 -3.48 6.16
CA PHE A 59 5.15 -4.50 5.98
C PHE A 59 5.72 -5.86 5.52
N SER A 60 6.87 -5.88 4.83
CA SER A 60 7.59 -7.14 4.54
C SER A 60 8.22 -7.75 5.80
N TYR A 61 8.61 -6.92 6.77
CA TYR A 61 9.08 -7.36 8.07
C TYR A 61 7.93 -7.92 8.92
N LEU A 62 6.77 -7.24 8.91
CA LEU A 62 5.53 -7.66 9.57
C LEU A 62 4.77 -8.80 8.86
N ARG A 63 5.41 -9.50 7.91
CA ARG A 63 4.76 -10.57 7.14
C ARG A 63 4.17 -11.63 8.07
N ARG A 64 2.95 -12.07 7.76
CA ARG A 64 2.17 -12.99 8.58
C ARG A 64 2.78 -14.40 8.65
N ASP A 65 3.47 -14.80 7.58
CA ASP A 65 4.14 -16.10 7.47
C ASP A 65 5.65 -15.93 7.34
N THR A 66 6.31 -15.74 8.48
CA THR A 66 7.77 -15.61 8.57
C THR A 66 8.51 -16.93 8.34
N GLN A 67 7.84 -18.06 8.52
CA GLN A 67 8.39 -19.41 8.48
C GLN A 67 8.42 -20.00 7.06
N SER A 68 7.40 -19.71 6.22
CA SER A 68 7.32 -20.24 4.84
C SER A 68 7.69 -19.24 3.74
N CYS A 69 7.65 -17.93 4.04
CA CYS A 69 7.97 -16.88 3.08
C CYS A 69 9.23 -16.08 3.49
N SER A 70 10.21 -16.03 2.59
CA SER A 70 11.38 -15.16 2.73
C SER A 70 11.00 -13.68 2.60
N PHE A 71 11.73 -12.82 3.31
CA PHE A 71 11.60 -11.35 3.26
C PHE A 71 11.65 -10.82 1.82
N PHE A 72 12.59 -11.31 1.00
CA PHE A 72 12.70 -10.89 -0.41
C PHE A 72 11.44 -11.23 -1.24
N LYS A 73 10.75 -12.31 -0.90
CA LYS A 73 9.50 -12.69 -1.56
C LYS A 73 8.36 -11.76 -1.17
N ALA A 74 8.34 -11.28 0.08
CA ALA A 74 7.40 -10.25 0.53
C ALA A 74 7.67 -8.90 -0.16
N VAL A 75 8.95 -8.50 -0.25
CA VAL A 75 9.36 -7.29 -0.99
C VAL A 75 8.96 -7.36 -2.46
N ALA A 76 9.24 -8.49 -3.13
CA ALA A 76 8.85 -8.69 -4.53
C ALA A 76 7.33 -8.58 -4.74
N ARG A 77 6.52 -9.09 -3.80
CA ARG A 77 5.06 -8.95 -3.84
C ARG A 77 4.62 -7.51 -3.63
N GLY A 78 5.23 -6.77 -2.71
CA GLY A 78 4.97 -5.35 -2.54
C GLY A 78 5.30 -4.55 -3.81
N LEU A 79 6.42 -4.86 -4.45
CA LEU A 79 6.84 -4.25 -5.72
C LEU A 79 5.90 -4.57 -6.89
N ILE A 80 5.28 -5.76 -6.92
CA ILE A 80 4.26 -6.12 -7.93
C ILE A 80 2.89 -5.52 -7.58
N GLY A 81 2.54 -5.48 -6.29
CA GLY A 81 1.28 -4.91 -5.80
C GLY A 81 1.18 -3.40 -6.07
N LEU A 82 2.30 -2.68 -6.01
CA LEU A 82 2.35 -1.25 -6.29
C LEU A 82 1.80 -0.88 -7.69
N PRO A 83 2.34 -1.40 -8.82
CA PRO A 83 1.81 -1.11 -10.16
C PRO A 83 0.43 -1.72 -10.40
N VAL A 84 0.13 -2.90 -9.85
CA VAL A 84 -1.20 -3.54 -10.03
C VAL A 84 -2.29 -2.71 -9.35
N GLY A 85 -2.10 -2.32 -8.09
CA GLY A 85 -3.06 -1.48 -7.38
C GLY A 85 -3.16 -0.07 -7.97
N ALA A 86 -2.06 0.47 -8.50
CA ALA A 86 -2.08 1.77 -9.18
C ALA A 86 -2.89 1.70 -10.48
N PHE A 87 -2.75 0.61 -11.24
CA PHE A 87 -3.56 0.38 -12.44
C PHE A 87 -5.05 0.30 -12.11
N LEU A 88 -5.41 -0.47 -11.08
CA LEU A 88 -6.82 -0.59 -10.63
C LEU A 88 -7.38 0.75 -10.14
N ASN A 89 -6.62 1.51 -9.35
CA ASN A 89 -7.02 2.84 -8.89
C ASN A 89 -7.16 3.83 -10.04
N ALA A 90 -6.25 3.82 -11.01
CA ALA A 90 -6.31 4.69 -12.19
C ALA A 90 -7.52 4.33 -13.06
N PHE A 91 -7.76 3.04 -13.29
CA PHE A 91 -8.91 2.57 -14.04
C PHE A 91 -10.23 2.95 -13.36
N GLY A 92 -10.35 2.72 -12.04
CA GLY A 92 -11.51 3.12 -11.26
C GLY A 92 -11.75 4.63 -11.31
N ALA A 93 -10.69 5.44 -11.18
CA ALA A 93 -10.78 6.89 -11.29
C ALA A 93 -11.29 7.33 -12.68
N ILE A 94 -10.78 6.74 -13.76
CA ILE A 94 -11.21 7.04 -15.14
C ILE A 94 -12.69 6.71 -15.33
N VAL A 95 -13.14 5.54 -14.88
CA VAL A 95 -14.54 5.11 -14.96
C VAL A 95 -15.47 6.05 -14.17
N LEU A 96 -15.01 6.55 -13.03
CA LEU A 96 -15.76 7.50 -12.18
C LEU A 96 -15.71 8.96 -12.69
N GLY A 97 -15.08 9.20 -13.85
CA GLY A 97 -15.07 10.52 -14.50
C GLY A 97 -13.86 11.39 -14.19
N ALA A 98 -12.74 10.80 -13.75
CA ALA A 98 -11.49 11.55 -13.59
C ALA A 98 -11.05 12.17 -14.94
N PRO A 99 -10.53 13.40 -14.93
CA PRO A 99 -10.11 14.09 -16.14
C PRO A 99 -8.95 13.36 -16.84
N VAL A 100 -9.19 12.91 -18.08
CA VAL A 100 -8.23 12.16 -18.92
C VAL A 100 -7.31 13.05 -19.79
N GLY A 101 -7.04 14.28 -19.35
CA GLY A 101 -6.13 15.19 -20.06
C GLY A 101 -4.66 14.90 -19.76
N ILE A 102 -3.77 15.02 -20.76
CA ILE A 102 -2.30 14.82 -20.62
C ILE A 102 -1.71 15.63 -19.46
N LYS A 103 -2.25 16.84 -19.22
CA LYS A 103 -1.83 17.74 -18.14
C LYS A 103 -2.19 17.22 -16.73
N TYR A 104 -3.22 16.40 -16.60
CA TYR A 104 -3.69 15.83 -15.32
C TYR A 104 -3.32 14.36 -15.15
N TRP A 105 -2.97 13.69 -16.25
CA TRP A 105 -2.64 12.26 -16.31
C TRP A 105 -1.50 11.88 -15.37
N ILE A 106 -0.44 12.70 -15.32
CA ILE A 106 0.71 12.47 -14.43
C ILE A 106 0.28 12.55 -12.95
N ALA A 107 -0.56 13.54 -12.60
CA ALA A 107 -1.07 13.66 -11.25
C ALA A 107 -1.98 12.49 -10.88
N THR A 108 -2.85 12.04 -11.79
CA THR A 108 -3.69 10.84 -11.60
C THR A 108 -2.84 9.60 -11.36
N ILE A 109 -1.79 9.38 -12.15
CA ILE A 109 -0.87 8.23 -11.96
C ILE A 109 -0.21 8.28 -10.58
N TYR A 110 0.32 9.44 -10.16
CA TYR A 110 0.96 9.56 -8.85
C TYR A 110 -0.04 9.41 -7.70
N TRP A 111 -1.26 9.91 -7.84
CA TRP A 111 -2.35 9.66 -6.88
C TRP A 111 -2.71 8.19 -6.79
N SER A 112 -2.84 7.50 -7.92
CA SER A 112 -3.13 6.08 -7.96
C SER A 112 -1.99 5.24 -7.36
N LEU A 113 -0.73 5.64 -7.59
CA LEU A 113 0.45 5.05 -6.96
C LEU A 113 0.45 5.28 -5.44
N ALA A 114 0.18 6.50 -4.98
CA ALA A 114 0.11 6.82 -3.56
C ALA A 114 -1.00 6.02 -2.86
N MET A 115 -2.19 5.95 -3.45
CA MET A 115 -3.30 5.15 -2.91
C MET A 115 -2.97 3.66 -2.91
N SER A 116 -2.38 3.14 -3.98
CA SER A 116 -1.92 1.74 -4.07
C SER A 116 -0.90 1.41 -3.00
N LEU A 117 0.04 2.33 -2.77
CA LEU A 117 1.07 2.18 -1.78
C LEU A 117 0.50 2.09 -0.36
N LEU A 118 -0.60 2.78 -0.06
CA LEU A 118 -1.23 2.75 1.26
C LEU A 118 -2.21 1.58 1.44
N THR A 119 -2.69 0.96 0.36
CA THR A 119 -3.79 -0.03 0.42
C THR A 119 -3.38 -1.41 -0.07
N PHE A 120 -2.85 -1.51 -1.29
CA PHE A 120 -2.49 -2.78 -1.93
C PHE A 120 -1.12 -3.29 -1.49
N VAL A 121 -0.14 -2.40 -1.30
CA VAL A 121 1.23 -2.81 -0.92
C VAL A 121 1.29 -3.42 0.49
N PRO A 122 0.68 -2.84 1.55
CA PRO A 122 0.67 -3.44 2.87
C PRO A 122 -0.02 -4.81 2.85
N ALA A 123 -1.15 -4.92 2.13
CA ALA A 123 -1.88 -6.17 1.99
C ALA A 123 -1.07 -7.24 1.24
N ALA A 124 -0.40 -6.87 0.14
CA ALA A 124 0.43 -7.78 -0.64
C ALA A 124 1.66 -8.26 0.13
N CYS A 125 2.29 -7.38 0.92
CA CYS A 125 3.42 -7.70 1.77
C CYS A 125 3.04 -8.62 2.93
N VAL A 126 1.90 -8.37 3.60
CA VAL A 126 1.47 -9.10 4.81
C VAL A 126 0.78 -10.44 4.49
N PHE A 127 -0.18 -10.45 3.56
CA PHE A 127 -1.02 -11.63 3.28
C PHE A 127 -0.46 -12.53 2.16
N GLY A 128 0.31 -11.97 1.23
CA GLY A 128 1.02 -12.74 0.22
C GLY A 128 0.17 -13.69 -0.64
N THR A 129 0.80 -14.73 -1.20
CA THR A 129 0.17 -15.72 -2.12
C THR A 129 -0.42 -16.93 -1.38
N SER A 130 -0.82 -16.77 -0.12
CA SER A 130 -1.53 -17.83 0.58
C SER A 130 -2.92 -17.94 -0.05
N LYS A 131 -3.09 -18.93 -0.94
CA LYS A 131 -4.37 -19.20 -1.62
C LYS A 131 -5.49 -19.43 -0.60
N ILE A 132 -5.15 -19.99 0.57
CA ILE A 132 -6.06 -20.21 1.70
C ILE A 132 -6.49 -18.89 2.35
N ASP A 133 -5.61 -17.90 2.49
CA ASP A 133 -5.96 -16.61 3.11
C ASP A 133 -6.79 -15.74 2.16
N TRP A 134 -6.47 -15.75 0.86
CA TRP A 134 -7.34 -15.12 -0.15
C TRP A 134 -8.73 -15.79 -0.20
N GLN A 135 -8.79 -17.12 -0.10
CA GLN A 135 -10.06 -17.83 0.00
C GLN A 135 -10.84 -17.49 1.26
N ASN A 136 -10.18 -17.35 2.41
CA ASN A 136 -10.83 -16.98 3.67
C ASN A 136 -11.34 -15.52 3.69
N VAL A 137 -10.56 -14.59 3.13
CA VAL A 137 -10.99 -13.17 2.98
C VAL A 137 -12.18 -13.08 2.01
N LEU A 138 -12.11 -13.78 0.88
CA LEU A 138 -13.21 -13.82 -0.08
C LEU A 138 -14.45 -14.54 0.47
N SER A 139 -14.28 -15.61 1.26
CA SER A 139 -15.41 -16.32 1.87
C SER A 139 -16.09 -15.49 2.95
N HIS A 140 -15.34 -14.65 3.67
CA HIS A 140 -15.93 -13.70 4.63
C HIS A 140 -16.62 -12.52 3.94
N SER A 141 -16.11 -12.02 2.82
CA SER A 141 -16.77 -10.95 2.06
C SER A 141 -18.01 -11.42 1.30
N MET A 142 -18.08 -12.70 0.93
CA MET A 142 -19.18 -13.30 0.18
C MET A 142 -20.28 -13.88 1.09
N TYR A 143 -20.15 -13.73 2.42
CA TYR A 143 -21.24 -14.04 3.35
C TYR A 143 -22.17 -12.83 3.44
N VAL A 144 -23.01 -12.64 2.43
CA VAL A 144 -24.24 -11.86 2.57
C VAL A 144 -25.20 -12.74 3.36
N PRO A 145 -25.60 -12.36 4.60
CA PRO A 145 -26.70 -13.05 5.23
C PRO A 145 -27.95 -12.74 4.41
N ASP A 146 -28.50 -13.75 3.73
CA ASP A 146 -29.88 -13.72 3.27
C ASP A 146 -30.77 -13.63 4.52
N SER A 147 -31.22 -12.41 4.83
CA SER A 147 -32.27 -12.12 5.79
C SER A 147 -33.51 -11.64 5.06
#